data_AF-A0A2T1D8D0-F1
#
_entry.id   AF-A0A2T1D8D0-F1
#
_cell.length_a   1.000
_cell.length_b   1.000
_cell.length_c   1.000
_cell.angle_alpha   90.00
_cell.angle_beta   90.00
_cell.angle_gamma   90.00
#
_symmetry.space_group_name_H-M   'P 1'
#
loop_
_entity.id
_entity.type
_entity.pdbx_description
1 polymer ?
#
loop_
_entity_poly.entity_id
_entity_poly.type
_entity_poly.pdbx_seq_one_letter_code
_entity_poly.pdbx_strand_id
1 'polypeptide(L)' 'MDRSKVVAYLTGAIALILGIGYLILVQFLDMRGEMIPAPIIELTPIVDRVFEGFHLQGFWSLH' A
#
# COMPACT_ATOMS: atom_id res chain seq x y z
N MET A 1 17.93 -36.37 -29.65
CA MET A 1 17.14 -35.15 -29.39
C MET A 1 17.70 -34.05 -30.28
N ASP A 2 16.86 -33.39 -31.07
CA ASP A 2 17.34 -32.31 -31.94
C ASP A 2 17.88 -31.17 -31.10
N ARG A 3 19.02 -30.59 -31.51
CA ARG A 3 19.65 -29.44 -30.84
C ARG A 3 18.68 -28.30 -30.55
N SER A 4 17.72 -28.07 -31.45
CA SER A 4 16.68 -27.05 -31.29
C SER A 4 15.72 -27.36 -30.13
N LYS A 5 15.33 -28.63 -29.96
CA LYS A 5 14.45 -29.05 -28.87
C LYS A 5 15.16 -28.95 -27.52
N VAL A 6 16.43 -29.34 -27.45
CA VAL A 6 17.24 -29.21 -26.23
C VAL A 6 17.32 -27.75 -25.78
N VAL A 7 17.61 -26.83 -26.70
CA VAL A 7 17.67 -25.39 -26.40
C VAL A 7 16.30 -24.87 -25.95
N ALA A 8 15.21 -25.27 -26.61
CA ALA A 8 13.86 -24.85 -26.23
C ALA A 8 13.50 -25.28 -24.79
N TYR A 9 13.82 -26.52 -24.41
CA TYR A 9 13.60 -26.98 -23.05
C TYR A 9 14.49 -26.26 -22.04
N LEU A 10 15.77 -26.03 -22.37
CA LEU A 10 16.69 -25.33 -21.48
C LEU A 10 16.24 -23.89 -21.22
N THR A 11 15.90 -23.14 -22.27
CA THR A 11 15.45 -21.76 -22.13
C THR A 11 14.14 -21.68 -21.35
N GLY A 12 13.20 -22.59 -21.60
CA GLY A 12 11.96 -22.67 -20.82
C GLY A 12 12.20 -22.99 -19.34
N ALA A 13 13.09 -23.95 -19.05
CA ALA A 13 13.46 -24.30 -17.68
C ALA A 13 14.15 -23.15 -16.95
N ILE A 14 15.07 -22.44 -17.62
CA ILE A 14 15.76 -21.27 -17.07
C ILE A 14 14.74 -20.16 -16.77
N ALA A 15 13.81 -19.88 -17.69
CA ALA A 15 12.77 -18.89 -17.47
C ALA A 15 11.88 -19.24 -16.27
N LEU A 16 11.51 -20.51 -16.14
CA LEU A 16 10.73 -21.00 -15.00
C LEU A 16 11.48 -20.84 -13.67
N ILE A 17 12.76 -21.24 -13.62
CA ILE A 17 13.60 -21.11 -12.42
C ILE A 17 13.76 -19.64 -12.03
N LEU A 18 14.02 -18.76 -13.00
CA LEU A 18 14.13 -17.32 -12.76
C LEU A 18 12.82 -16.72 -12.28
N GLY A 19 11.68 -17.11 -12.86
CA GLY A 19 10.35 -16.65 -12.44
C GLY A 19 10.02 -17.08 -11.01
N ILE A 20 10.25 -18.35 -10.66
CA ILE A 20 10.05 -18.86 -9.31
C ILE A 20 11.01 -18.16 -8.32
N GLY A 21 12.29 -18.02 -8.69
CA GLY A 21 13.27 -17.32 -7.87
C GLY A 21 12.91 -15.85 -7.63
N TYR A 22 12.35 -15.17 -8.64
CA TYR A 22 11.84 -13.80 -8.50
C TYR A 22 10.68 -13.72 -7.49
N LEU A 23 9.70 -14.63 -7.58
CA LEU A 23 8.57 -14.66 -6.66
C LEU A 23 9.03 -14.91 -5.22
N ILE A 24 9.96 -15.85 -5.02
CA ILE A 24 10.56 -16.13 -3.71
C ILE A 24 11.30 -14.90 -3.20
N LEU A 25 12.11 -14.25 -4.04
CA LEU A 25 12.83 -13.04 -3.66
C LEU A 25 11.86 -11.94 -3.22
N VAL A 26 10.85 -11.63 -4.04
CA VAL A 26 9.83 -10.63 -3.71
C VAL A 26 9.12 -10.99 -2.42
N GLN A 27 8.80 -12.27 -2.20
CA GLN A 27 8.18 -12.73 -0.96
C GLN A 27 9.04 -12.42 0.26
N PHE A 28 10.36 -12.68 0.21
CA PHE A 28 11.28 -12.31 1.29
C PHE A 28 11.41 -10.79 1.46
N LEU A 29 11.35 -10.02 0.37
CA LEU A 29 11.38 -8.56 0.43
C LEU A 29 10.04 -7.98 0.91
N ASP A 30 8.93 -8.70 0.82
CA ASP A 30 7.61 -8.29 1.31
C ASP A 30 7.45 -8.61 2.81
N MET A 31 8.23 -9.56 3.33
CA MET A 31 8.33 -9.86 4.77
C MET A 31 8.94 -8.72 5.62
N ARG A 32 9.07 -7.50 5.08
CA ARG A 32 9.58 -6.30 5.77
C ARG A 32 8.68 -5.77 6.90
N GLY A 33 7.56 -6.43 7.17
CA GLY A 33 6.70 -6.16 8.31
C GLY A 33 5.32 -5.69 7.89
N GLU A 34 4.36 -5.84 8.80
CA GLU A 34 2.98 -5.41 8.56
C GLU A 34 2.95 -3.95 8.13
N MET A 35 2.19 -3.67 7.08
CA MET A 35 1.82 -2.31 6.74
C MET A 35 1.00 -1.76 7.89
N ILE A 36 1.67 -1.14 8.86
CA ILE A 36 1.00 -0.36 9.89
C ILE A 36 0.24 0.76 9.17
N PRO A 37 -1.09 0.87 9.38
CA PRO A 37 -1.85 1.94 8.75
C PRO A 37 -1.20 3.26 9.14
N ALA A 38 -1.07 4.15 8.16
CA ALA A 38 -0.55 5.49 8.42
C ALA A 38 -1.32 6.07 9.62
N PRO A 39 -0.63 6.73 10.57
CA PRO A 39 -1.29 7.33 11.71
C PRO A 39 -2.49 8.14 11.23
N ILE A 40 -3.67 7.78 11.70
CA ILE A 40 -4.85 8.62 11.54
C ILE A 40 -4.58 9.82 12.43
N ILE A 41 -4.04 10.90 11.83
CA ILE A 41 -3.95 12.17 12.51
C ILE A 41 -5.40 12.62 12.68
N GLU A 42 -5.93 12.54 13.90
CA GLU A 42 -7.17 13.23 14.28
C GLU A 42 -6.92 14.74 14.16
N LEU A 43 -7.08 15.26 12.95
CA LEU A 43 -7.04 16.70 12.65
C LEU A 43 -8.35 17.36 13.12
N THR A 44 -8.70 17.24 14.41
CA THR A 44 -9.80 18.03 14.95
C THR A 44 -9.62 18.29 16.42
N PRO A 45 -9.16 19.51 16.73
CA PRO A 45 -10.03 20.33 17.58
C PRO A 45 -10.26 21.74 17.02
N ILE A 46 -9.66 22.10 15.88
CA ILE A 46 -9.78 23.47 15.35
C ILE A 46 -11.10 23.65 14.61
N VAL A 47 -11.50 22.70 13.75
CA VAL A 47 -12.79 22.79 13.04
C VAL A 47 -13.96 22.75 14.01
N ASP A 48 -13.92 21.90 15.03
CA ASP A 48 -14.97 21.79 16.04
C ASP A 48 -15.08 23.07 16.88
N ARG A 49 -13.96 23.63 17.36
CA ARG A 49 -13.96 24.89 18.13
C ARG A 49 -14.36 26.10 17.30
N VAL A 50 -13.99 26.13 16.01
CA VAL A 50 -14.41 27.19 15.09
C VAL A 50 -15.92 27.09 14.84
N PHE A 51 -16.44 25.89 14.58
CA PHE A 51 -17.86 25.65 14.36
C PHE A 51 -18.72 25.96 15.59
N GLU A 52 -18.27 25.59 16.80
CA GLU A 52 -18.92 26.00 18.06
C GLU A 52 -18.89 27.51 18.27
N GLY A 53 -17.77 28.16 17.95
CA GLY A 53 -17.64 29.62 17.99
C GLY A 53 -18.65 30.34 17.09
N PHE A 54 -18.96 29.78 15.91
CA PHE A 54 -19.99 30.31 15.01
C PHE A 54 -21.42 30.11 15.56
N HIS A 55 -21.71 28.95 16.18
CA HIS A 55 -23.04 28.68 16.74
C HIS A 55 -23.38 29.54 17.97
N LEU A 56 -22.38 29.87 18.80
CA LEU A 56 -22.58 30.70 19.99
C LEU A 56 -22.75 32.19 19.68
N GLN A 57 -22.29 32.65 18.51
CA GLN A 57 -22.39 34.06 18.09
C GLN A 57 -23.64 34.36 17.26
N GLY A 58 -24.19 33.37 16.54
CA GLY A 58 -25.38 33.57 15.69
C GLY A 58 -26.73 33.56 16.42
N PHE A 59 -26.86 32.84 17.54
CA PHE A 59 -28.15 32.62 18.20
C PHE A 59 -28.58 33.77 19.13
N TRP A 60 -27.63 34.47 19.75
CA TRP A 60 -27.91 35.55 20.72
C TRP A 60 -27.90 36.96 20.10
N SER A 61 -27.63 37.10 18.80
CA SER A 61 -27.56 38.41 18.13
C SER A 61 -28.91 38.92 17.61
N LEU A 62 -30.00 38.15 17.75
CA LEU A 62 -31.34 38.49 17.22
C LEU A 62 -32.47 38.47 18.26
N HIS A 63 -32.16 38.57 19.55
CA HIS A 63 -33.15 38.86 20.59
C HIS A 63 -32.66 39.94 21.55
#